data_AF-A0A1G1Z6U0-F1
#
_entry.id   AF-A0A1G1Z6U0-F1
#
_cell.length_a   1.000
_cell.length_b   1.000
_cell.length_c   1.000
_cell.angle_alpha   90.00
_cell.angle_beta   90.00
_cell.angle_gamma   90.00
#
_symmetry.space_group_name_H-M   'P 1'
#
loop_
_entity.id
_entity.type
_entity.pdbx_description
1 polymer ?
#
loop_
_entity_poly.entity_id
_entity_poly.type
_entity_poly.pdbx_seq_one_letter_code
_entity_poly.pdbx_strand_id
1 'polypeptide(L)'
;MKRFVYILSFTLLGILLQFVVHGAFELPVIYLLKKDFARYGLGFSWSDWFLVHHIFTVMLFVLGIGLGLFAGFRFWKIVYGRKS
;
A
#
# COMPACT_ATOMS: atom_id res chain seq x y z
N MET A 1 -5.71 26.51 2.64
CA MET A 1 -6.02 25.72 1.43
C MET A 1 -4.79 25.08 0.78
N LYS A 2 -3.75 25.85 0.38
CA LYS A 2 -2.54 25.30 -0.28
C LYS A 2 -1.87 24.13 0.45
N ARG A 3 -1.66 24.27 1.77
CA ARG A 3 -1.10 23.20 2.61
C ARG A 3 -1.97 21.94 2.64
N PHE A 4 -3.28 22.11 2.72
CA PHE A 4 -4.22 20.99 2.76
C PHE A 4 -4.20 20.20 1.45
N VAL A 5 -4.32 20.90 0.31
CA VAL A 5 -4.26 20.28 -1.02
C VAL A 5 -2.93 19.55 -1.21
N TYR A 6 -1.81 20.17 -0.83
CA TYR A 6 -0.49 19.55 -0.91
C TYR A 6 -0.40 18.23 -0.12
N ILE A 7 -0.83 18.23 1.14
CA ILE A 7 -0.79 17.02 1.99
C ILE A 7 -1.75 15.96 1.44
N LEU A 8 -2.92 16.37 0.94
CA LEU A 8 -3.88 15.45 0.33
C LEU A 8 -3.32 14.81 -0.95
N SER A 9 -2.60 15.56 -1.78
CA SER A 9 -1.91 15.02 -2.97
C SER A 9 -0.88 13.96 -2.59
N PHE A 10 -0.10 14.17 -1.53
CA PHE A 10 0.83 13.16 -1.02
C PHE A 10 0.12 11.93 -0.46
N THR A 11 -1.04 12.12 0.18
CA THR A 11 -1.86 11.02 0.69
C THR A 11 -2.42 10.19 -0.46
N LEU A 12 -2.96 10.84 -1.49
CA LEU A 12 -3.42 10.19 -2.72
C LEU A 12 -2.28 9.46 -3.41
N LEU A 13 -1.08 10.05 -3.49
CA LEU A 13 0.10 9.39 -4.02
C LEU A 13 0.45 8.13 -3.22
N GLY A 14 0.41 8.19 -1.89
CA GLY A 14 0.62 7.02 -1.03
C GLY A 14 -0.38 5.89 -1.29
N ILE A 15 -1.66 6.22 -1.50
CA ILE A 15 -2.71 5.26 -1.88
C ILE A 15 -2.45 4.64 -3.26
N LEU A 16 -2.00 5.43 -4.23
CA LEU A 16 -1.68 4.92 -5.57
C LEU A 16 -0.44 4.02 -5.55
N LEU A 17 0.59 4.41 -4.81
CA LEU A 17 1.81 3.62 -4.67
C LEU A 17 1.55 2.29 -3.95
N GLN A 18 0.76 2.27 -2.88
CA GLN A 18 0.41 0.99 -2.25
C GLN A 18 -0.35 0.08 -3.21
N PHE A 19 -1.20 0.62 -4.10
CA PHE A 19 -1.94 -0.19 -5.08
C PHE A 19 -0.99 -0.89 -6.06
N VAL A 20 0.03 -0.16 -6.54
CA VAL A 20 1.08 -0.74 -7.39
C VAL A 20 1.85 -1.83 -6.63
N VAL A 21 2.25 -1.56 -5.39
CA VAL A 21 2.96 -2.54 -4.55
C VAL A 21 2.10 -3.76 -4.30
N HIS A 22 0.83 -3.58 -3.97
CA HIS A 22 -0.12 -4.67 -3.75
C HIS A 22 -0.19 -5.57 -5.00
N GLY A 23 -0.42 -5.01 -6.18
CA GLY A 23 -0.45 -5.77 -7.42
C GLY A 23 0.88 -6.49 -7.73
N ALA A 24 2.01 -5.85 -7.41
CA ALA A 24 3.34 -6.46 -7.60
C ALA A 24 3.56 -7.70 -6.73
N PHE A 25 2.94 -7.79 -5.55
CA PHE A 25 2.98 -8.99 -4.70
C PHE A 25 1.86 -9.98 -5.03
N GLU A 26 0.65 -9.51 -5.28
CA GLU A 26 -0.53 -10.35 -5.50
C GLU A 26 -0.45 -11.14 -6.81
N LEU A 27 0.00 -10.52 -7.91
CA LEU A 27 0.06 -11.17 -9.21
C LEU A 27 1.00 -12.40 -9.21
N PRO A 28 2.25 -12.33 -8.70
CA PRO A 28 3.09 -13.51 -8.57
C PRO A 28 2.51 -14.58 -7.63
N VAL A 29 1.93 -14.18 -6.49
CA VAL A 29 1.35 -15.13 -5.53
C VAL A 29 0.20 -15.92 -6.17
N ILE A 30 -0.75 -15.24 -6.80
CA ILE A 30 -1.87 -15.90 -7.49
C ILE A 30 -1.38 -16.79 -8.63
N TYR A 31 -0.38 -16.33 -9.40
CA TYR A 31 0.21 -17.13 -10.47
C TYR A 31 0.79 -18.45 -9.94
N LEU A 32 1.55 -18.40 -8.84
CA LEU A 32 2.14 -19.59 -8.22
C LEU A 32 1.05 -20.52 -7.65
N LEU A 33 0.08 -19.97 -6.92
CA LEU A 33 -1.03 -20.75 -6.35
C LEU A 33 -1.87 -21.45 -7.42
N LYS A 34 -2.10 -20.80 -8.58
CA LYS A 34 -2.80 -21.41 -9.71
C LYS A 34 -1.97 -22.46 -10.44
N LYS A 35 -0.65 -22.27 -10.52
CA LYS A 35 0.26 -23.18 -11.22
C LYS A 35 0.36 -24.55 -10.54
N ASP A 36 0.49 -24.55 -9.22
CA ASP A 36 0.57 -25.78 -8.42
C ASP A 36 0.21 -25.46 -6.96
N PHE A 37 -1.08 -25.60 -6.64
CA PHE A 37 -1.57 -25.26 -5.32
C PHE A 37 -1.02 -26.18 -4.22
N ALA A 38 -0.77 -27.46 -4.52
CA ALA A 38 -0.23 -28.39 -3.54
C ALA A 38 1.18 -27.99 -3.10
N ARG A 39 1.98 -27.45 -4.03
CA ARG A 39 3.34 -26.96 -3.74
C ARG A 39 3.37 -25.56 -3.14
N TYR A 40 2.59 -24.62 -3.68
CA TYR A 40 2.68 -23.20 -3.33
C TYR A 40 1.63 -22.74 -2.31
N GLY A 41 0.64 -23.58 -1.99
CA GLY A 41 -0.42 -23.28 -1.05
C GLY A 41 0.01 -23.23 0.42
N LEU A 42 1.25 -23.65 0.75
CA LEU A 42 1.82 -23.63 2.10
C LEU A 42 0.95 -24.38 3.15
N GLY A 43 0.17 -25.37 2.72
CA GLY A 43 -0.76 -26.11 3.57
C GLY A 43 -2.07 -25.38 3.88
N PHE A 44 -2.26 -24.17 3.34
CA PHE A 44 -3.49 -23.40 3.46
C PHE A 44 -4.51 -23.74 2.38
N SER A 45 -5.78 -23.57 2.71
CA SER A 45 -6.88 -23.65 1.75
C SER A 45 -7.01 -22.34 0.95
N TRP A 46 -7.78 -22.35 -0.14
CA TRP A 46 -8.07 -21.13 -0.89
C TRP A 46 -8.76 -20.06 -0.03
N SER A 47 -9.64 -20.46 0.89
CA SER A 47 -10.29 -19.52 1.82
C SER A 47 -9.30 -18.86 2.77
N ASP A 48 -8.30 -19.60 3.24
CA ASP A 48 -7.23 -19.03 4.07
C ASP A 48 -6.38 -18.03 3.26
N TRP A 49 -6.07 -18.34 2.01
CA TRP A 49 -5.38 -17.40 1.12
C TRP A 49 -6.18 -16.13 0.83
N PHE A 50 -7.51 -16.23 0.70
CA PHE A 50 -8.38 -15.05 0.61
C PHE A 50 -8.32 -14.21 1.89
N LEU A 51 -8.29 -14.85 3.07
CA LEU A 51 -8.14 -14.15 4.34
C LEU A 51 -6.78 -13.43 4.43
N VAL A 52 -5.69 -14.11 4.06
CA VAL A 52 -4.34 -13.53 4.03
C VAL A 52 -4.30 -12.33 3.07
N HIS A 53 -4.86 -12.47 1.87
CA HIS A 53 -4.96 -11.37 0.91
C HIS A 53 -5.75 -10.19 1.50
N HIS A 54 -6.89 -10.44 2.16
CA HIS A 54 -7.69 -9.38 2.76
C HIS A 54 -6.91 -8.61 3.84
N ILE A 55 -6.26 -9.33 4.76
CA ILE A 55 -5.44 -8.72 5.82
C ILE A 55 -4.30 -7.91 5.21
N PHE A 56 -3.57 -8.49 4.25
CA PHE A 56 -2.47 -7.80 3.56
C PHE A 56 -2.93 -6.53 2.84
N THR A 57 -4.08 -6.58 2.16
CA THR A 57 -4.68 -5.43 1.47
C THR A 57 -4.98 -4.30 2.45
N VAL A 58 -5.63 -4.60 3.57
CA VAL A 58 -5.98 -3.60 4.59
C VAL A 58 -4.70 -3.01 5.20
N MET A 59 -3.70 -3.84 5.52
CA MET A 59 -2.42 -3.37 6.05
C MET A 59 -1.70 -2.44 5.07
N LEU A 60 -1.57 -2.83 3.80
CA LEU A 60 -0.94 -1.99 2.77
C LEU A 60 -1.69 -0.69 2.55
N PHE A 61 -3.03 -0.71 2.58
CA PHE A 61 -3.83 0.48 2.41
C PHE A 61 -3.62 1.49 3.55
N VAL A 62 -3.67 1.02 4.81
CA VAL A 62 -3.39 1.85 5.99
C VAL A 62 -1.97 2.40 5.95
N LEU A 63 -0.98 1.58 5.56
CA LEU A 63 0.41 2.03 5.41
C LEU A 63 0.55 3.06 4.30
N GLY A 64 -0.10 2.88 3.15
CA GLY A 64 -0.08 3.84 2.04
C GLY A 64 -0.63 5.21 2.45
N ILE A 65 -1.76 5.23 3.16
CA ILE A 65 -2.32 6.46 3.74
C ILE A 65 -1.35 7.08 4.74
N GLY A 66 -0.85 6.29 5.70
CA GLY A 66 0.03 6.76 6.76
C GLY A 66 1.34 7.35 6.23
N LEU A 67 1.99 6.66 5.30
CA LEU A 67 3.22 7.12 4.65
C LEU A 67 2.97 8.35 3.78
N GLY A 68 1.85 8.40 3.05
CA GLY A 68 1.45 9.57 2.27
C GLY A 68 1.23 10.80 3.15
N LEU A 69 0.50 10.66 4.26
CA LEU A 69 0.32 11.74 5.24
C LEU A 69 1.65 12.20 5.83
N PHE A 70 2.48 11.25 6.30
CA PHE A 70 3.79 11.54 6.86
C PHE A 70 4.68 12.30 5.87
N ALA A 71 4.76 11.83 4.62
CA ALA A 71 5.50 12.47 3.56
C ALA A 71 4.97 13.88 3.28
N GLY A 72 3.65 14.05 3.17
CA GLY A 72 3.01 15.35 2.95
C GLY A 72 3.39 16.37 4.04
N PHE A 73 3.33 15.98 5.32
CA PHE A 73 3.76 16.85 6.42
C PHE A 73 5.27 17.12 6.42
N ARG A 74 6.08 16.09 6.18
CA ARG A 74 7.54 16.18 6.18
C ARG A 74 8.04 17.11 5.07
N PHE A 75 7.59 16.92 3.84
CA PHE A 75 8.01 17.71 2.69
C PHE A 75 7.43 19.12 2.69
N TRP A 76 6.22 19.32 3.23
CA TRP A 76 5.71 20.68 3.45
C TRP A 76 6.66 21.50 4.33
N LYS A 77 7.16 20.93 5.44
CA LYS A 77 8.14 21.59 6.32
C LYS A 77 9.48 21.84 5.62
N ILE A 78 9.95 20.93 4.76
CA ILE A 78 11.21 21.12 4.02
C ILE A 78 11.11 22.27 3.02
N VAL A 79 10.04 22.26 2.22
CA VAL A 79 9.89 23.19 1.08
C VAL A 79 9.41 24.56 1.54
N TYR A 80 8.46 24.61 2.48
CA TYR A 80 7.81 25.84 2.90
C TYR A 80 8.16 26.28 4.32
N GLY A 81 8.81 25.44 5.12
CA GLY A 81 9.21 25.76 6.50
C GLY A 81 10.44 26.65 6.63
N ARG A 82 11.11 26.99 5.51
CA ARG A 82 12.13 28.06 5.47
C ARG A 82 11.48 29.42 5.20
N LYS A 83 10.76 29.94 6.19
CA LYS A 83 10.50 31.39 6.35
C LYS A 83 10.34 31.71 7.84
N SER A 84 11.49 31.88 8.51
CA SER A 84 11.77 32.93 9.48
C SER A 84 13.27 33.02 9.65
#